data_AF-A0A328IR84-F1
#
_entry.id   AF-A0A328IR84-F1
#
_cell.length_a   1.000
_cell.length_b   1.000
_cell.length_c   1.000
_cell.angle_alpha   90.00
_cell.angle_beta   90.00
_cell.angle_gamma   90.00
#
_symmetry.space_group_name_H-M   'P 1'
#
loop_
_entity.id
_entity.type
_entity.pdbx_description
1 polymer ?
#
loop_
_entity_poly.entity_id
_entity_poly.type
_entity_poly.pdbx_seq_one_letter_code
_entity_poly.pdbx_strand_id
1 'polypeptide(L)'
;MKKLLLLAVVLGLAIAVFSEPLIVWPDKAHGKPLVAGLHFPVYGEAKLDVFGNITGWTGPNLGLGWTWKTYFSPLELQKINLYYEFGTNVVIFPYVGVGFDYALVLQNNQTLLVGAGVSASPLTVLGFFFESPSAILSSVLSSVRLNVAVVF
;
A
#
# COMPACT_ATOMS: atom_id res chain seq x y z
N MET A 1 -17.71 14.74 -13.89
CA MET A 1 -16.75 14.32 -12.85
C MET A 1 -17.18 13.06 -12.09
N LYS A 2 -18.32 13.04 -11.38
CA LYS A 2 -18.77 11.86 -10.59
C LYS A 2 -18.88 10.56 -11.40
N LYS A 3 -19.36 10.64 -12.65
CA LYS A 3 -19.49 9.48 -13.56
C LYS A 3 -18.14 8.91 -14.02
N LEU A 4 -17.14 9.76 -14.23
CA LEU A 4 -15.78 9.35 -14.60
C LEU A 4 -15.05 8.71 -13.42
N LEU A 5 -15.23 9.25 -12.22
CA LEU A 5 -14.74 8.64 -10.98
C LEU A 5 -15.36 7.25 -10.77
N LEU A 6 -16.69 7.14 -10.95
CA LEU A 6 -17.40 5.86 -10.84
C LEU A 6 -16.88 4.85 -11.87
N LEU A 7 -16.67 5.28 -13.11
CA LEU A 7 -16.08 4.42 -14.15
C LEU A 7 -14.67 3.97 -13.79
N ALA A 8 -13.82 4.85 -13.25
CA ALA A 8 -12.47 4.48 -12.82
C ALA A 8 -12.49 3.47 -11.66
N VAL A 9 -13.40 3.66 -10.69
CA VAL A 9 -13.60 2.73 -9.57
C VAL A 9 -14.10 1.38 -10.05
N VAL A 10 -15.10 1.36 -10.94
CA VAL A 10 -15.65 0.12 -11.51
C VAL A 10 -14.61 -0.59 -12.37
N LEU A 11 -13.82 0.15 -13.16
CA LEU A 11 -12.76 -0.44 -13.98
C LEU A 11 -11.62 -1.00 -13.11
N GLY A 12 -11.25 -0.30 -12.03
CA GLY A 12 -10.28 -0.80 -11.05
C GLY A 12 -10.76 -2.06 -10.33
N LEU A 13 -12.03 -2.10 -9.93
CA LEU A 13 -12.68 -3.29 -9.37
C LEU A 13 -12.76 -4.43 -10.39
N ALA A 14 -13.09 -4.14 -11.65
CA ALA A 14 -13.13 -5.13 -12.70
C ALA A 14 -11.74 -5.73 -12.95
N ILE A 15 -10.69 -4.91 -13.03
CA ILE A 15 -9.31 -5.40 -13.17
C ILE A 15 -8.91 -6.28 -11.98
N ALA A 16 -9.30 -5.91 -10.75
CA ALA A 16 -9.03 -6.71 -9.56
C ALA A 16 -9.81 -8.04 -9.51
N VAL A 17 -11.00 -8.11 -10.12
CA VAL A 17 -11.86 -9.31 -10.16
C VAL A 17 -11.51 -10.23 -11.34
N PHE A 18 -11.09 -9.65 -12.47
CA PHE A 18 -10.77 -10.37 -13.71
C PHE A 18 -9.27 -10.59 -13.93
N SER A 19 -8.40 -10.06 -13.06
CA SER A 19 -7.02 -10.57 -12.99
C SER A 19 -7.11 -12.04 -12.61
N GLU A 20 -6.67 -12.91 -13.51
CA GLU A 20 -6.65 -14.35 -13.26
C GLU A 20 -6.06 -14.61 -11.87
N PRO A 21 -6.66 -15.52 -11.08
CA PRO A 21 -6.06 -15.94 -9.83
C PRO A 21 -4.75 -16.64 -10.12
N LEU A 22 -3.68 -15.86 -10.15
CA LEU A 22 -2.36 -16.39 -9.96
C LEU A 22 -2.39 -16.98 -8.55
N ILE A 23 -2.31 -18.30 -8.53
CA ILE A 23 -2.32 -19.15 -7.36
C ILE A 23 -1.35 -18.53 -6.35
N VAL A 24 -1.86 -18.14 -5.17
CA VAL A 24 -1.03 -17.77 -4.01
C VAL A 24 -0.39 -19.05 -3.47
N TRP A 25 0.59 -19.52 -4.21
CA TRP A 25 1.73 -20.29 -3.77
C TRP A 25 2.90 -19.56 -4.39
N PRO A 26 4.02 -19.37 -3.67
CA PRO A 26 5.18 -18.68 -4.23
C PRO A 26 5.42 -19.28 -5.61
N ASP A 27 5.31 -18.43 -6.64
CA ASP A 27 5.60 -18.83 -7.99
C ASP A 27 6.89 -19.66 -7.93
N LYS A 28 6.87 -20.88 -8.45
CA LYS A 28 8.07 -21.73 -8.42
C LYS A 28 9.24 -21.05 -9.15
N ALA A 29 8.98 -20.00 -9.94
CA ALA A 29 9.98 -19.11 -10.52
C ALA A 29 10.33 -17.88 -9.66
N HIS A 30 9.43 -17.35 -8.82
CA HIS A 30 9.67 -16.24 -7.89
C HIS A 30 9.46 -16.67 -6.44
N GLY A 31 10.56 -16.84 -5.70
CA GLY A 31 10.55 -17.35 -4.32
C GLY A 31 9.90 -16.46 -3.25
N LYS A 32 9.16 -15.40 -3.62
CA LYS A 32 8.48 -14.48 -2.71
C LYS A 32 7.13 -14.02 -3.28
N PRO A 33 6.09 -13.87 -2.44
CA PRO A 33 4.82 -13.27 -2.86
C PRO A 33 5.00 -11.87 -3.43
N LEU A 34 4.11 -11.52 -4.34
CA LEU A 34 4.03 -10.22 -5.00
C LEU A 34 2.72 -9.52 -4.62
N VAL A 35 2.73 -8.19 -4.71
CA VAL A 35 1.53 -7.36 -4.52
C VAL A 35 1.39 -6.44 -5.72
N ALA A 36 0.17 -6.27 -6.23
CA ALA A 36 -0.11 -5.25 -7.25
C ALA A 36 -1.46 -4.56 -7.07
N GLY A 37 -1.52 -3.26 -7.33
CA GLY A 37 -2.75 -2.48 -7.34
C GLY A 37 -2.55 -0.99 -7.06
N LEU A 38 -3.63 -0.31 -6.68
CA LEU A 38 -3.57 1.05 -6.15
C LEU A 38 -3.07 0.97 -4.71
N HIS A 39 -1.79 0.71 -4.54
CA HIS A 39 -1.14 0.47 -3.27
C HIS A 39 0.28 1.06 -3.32
N PHE A 40 0.93 1.17 -2.17
CA PHE A 40 2.29 1.69 -2.06
C PHE A 40 3.13 0.59 -1.41
N PRO A 41 3.91 -0.18 -2.19
CA PRO A 41 4.19 -0.04 -3.62
C PRO A 41 3.03 -0.48 -4.55
N VAL A 42 3.05 -0.01 -5.80
CA VAL A 42 2.05 -0.32 -6.86
C VAL A 42 2.24 -1.72 -7.39
N TYR A 43 3.50 -2.12 -7.50
CA TYR A 43 3.93 -3.49 -7.71
C TYR A 43 5.08 -3.71 -6.73
N GLY A 44 5.06 -4.78 -5.94
CA GLY A 44 6.11 -4.99 -4.96
C GLY A 44 6.34 -6.43 -4.57
N GLU A 45 7.56 -6.69 -4.14
CA GLU A 45 7.98 -7.97 -3.58
C GLU A 45 7.78 -7.98 -2.06
N ALA A 46 7.34 -9.11 -1.53
CA ALA A 46 7.21 -9.32 -0.10
C ALA A 46 8.59 -9.27 0.58
N LYS A 47 8.65 -8.59 1.72
CA LYS A 47 9.70 -8.80 2.72
C LYS A 47 9.23 -9.90 3.65
N LEU A 48 10.05 -10.93 3.83
CA LEU A 48 9.73 -12.08 4.67
C LEU A 48 10.61 -12.09 5.92
N ASP A 49 10.07 -12.52 7.05
CA ASP A 49 10.86 -12.87 8.23
C ASP A 49 11.49 -14.27 8.10
N VAL A 50 12.19 -14.71 9.16
CA VAL A 50 12.83 -16.04 9.21
C VAL A 50 11.85 -17.21 9.17
N PHE A 51 10.56 -16.97 9.44
CA PHE A 51 9.48 -17.95 9.41
C PHE A 51 8.68 -17.90 8.10
N GLY A 52 9.04 -17.01 7.17
CA GLY A 52 8.33 -16.82 5.91
C GLY A 52 7.08 -15.93 6.01
N ASN A 53 6.85 -15.25 7.14
CA ASN A 53 5.74 -14.32 7.27
C ASN A 53 6.05 -13.00 6.58
N ILE A 54 5.03 -12.39 5.96
CA ILE A 54 5.17 -11.10 5.29
C ILE A 54 5.31 -10.00 6.34
N THR A 55 6.44 -9.31 6.35
CA THR A 55 6.73 -8.17 7.25
C THR A 55 6.62 -6.82 6.54
N GLY A 56 6.43 -6.82 5.23
CA GLY A 56 6.28 -5.60 4.46
C GLY A 56 6.39 -5.83 2.97
N TRP A 57 6.48 -4.74 2.23
CA TRP A 57 6.51 -4.73 0.78
C TRP A 57 7.56 -3.74 0.29
N THR A 58 8.18 -4.03 -0.86
CA THR A 58 9.06 -3.06 -1.51
C THR A 58 8.93 -3.09 -3.02
N GLY A 59 8.97 -1.92 -3.64
CA GLY A 59 8.77 -1.82 -5.08
C GLY A 59 8.51 -0.40 -5.57
N PRO A 60 8.30 -0.22 -6.88
CA PRO A 60 7.93 1.06 -7.46
C PRO A 60 6.56 1.59 -6.97
N ASN A 61 6.41 2.90 -6.94
CA ASN A 61 5.15 3.58 -6.60
C ASN A 61 4.62 4.50 -7.71
N LEU A 62 3.38 4.97 -7.56
CA LEU A 62 2.73 5.87 -8.54
C LEU A 62 3.47 7.18 -8.74
N GLY A 63 4.28 7.59 -7.77
CA GLY A 63 5.11 8.79 -7.85
C GLY A 63 6.38 8.62 -8.66
N LEU A 64 6.58 7.51 -9.39
CA LEU A 64 7.82 7.21 -10.12
C LEU A 64 9.05 7.16 -9.21
N GLY A 65 8.88 6.72 -7.96
CA GLY A 65 10.00 6.38 -7.09
C GLY A 65 9.83 5.00 -6.48
N TRP A 66 10.43 4.80 -5.32
CA TRP A 66 10.48 3.50 -4.67
C TRP A 66 9.88 3.55 -3.27
N THR A 67 9.20 2.50 -2.84
CA THR A 67 8.59 2.39 -1.51
C THR A 67 9.19 1.22 -0.75
N TRP A 68 9.42 1.43 0.54
CA TRP A 68 9.71 0.43 1.54
C TRP A 68 8.63 0.53 2.62
N LYS A 69 7.65 -0.36 2.54
CA LYS A 69 6.60 -0.53 3.56
C LYS A 69 7.03 -1.60 4.55
N THR A 70 6.77 -1.37 5.83
CA THR A 70 7.03 -2.30 6.92
C THR A 70 5.85 -2.32 7.88
N TYR A 71 5.30 -3.50 8.16
CA TYR A 71 4.26 -3.67 9.16
C TYR A 71 4.86 -3.69 10.57
N PHE A 72 4.11 -3.21 11.56
CA PHE A 72 4.54 -3.25 12.97
C PHE A 72 4.55 -4.68 13.54
N SER A 73 3.69 -5.53 12.99
CA SER A 73 3.64 -6.98 13.21
C SER A 73 3.58 -7.67 11.85
N PRO A 74 4.01 -8.92 11.69
CA PRO A 74 3.79 -9.65 10.44
C PRO A 74 2.34 -9.59 9.99
N LEU A 75 2.11 -9.55 8.68
CA LEU A 75 0.80 -9.41 8.07
C LEU A 75 -0.12 -10.56 8.51
N GLU A 76 -1.20 -10.22 9.19
CA GLU A 76 -2.24 -11.13 9.64
C GLU A 76 -3.48 -11.06 8.74
N LEU A 77 -4.00 -12.21 8.35
CA LEU A 77 -5.21 -12.32 7.55
C LEU A 77 -6.45 -11.93 8.36
N GLN A 78 -7.42 -11.30 7.69
CA GLN A 78 -8.69 -10.86 8.28
C GLN A 78 -8.55 -9.91 9.47
N LYS A 79 -7.42 -9.20 9.56
CA LYS A 79 -7.11 -8.22 10.60
C LYS A 79 -6.59 -6.92 10.01
N ILE A 80 -6.67 -5.86 10.82
CA ILE A 80 -6.04 -4.57 10.55
C ILE A 80 -4.55 -4.72 10.84
N ASN A 81 -3.73 -4.45 9.82
CA ASN A 81 -2.27 -4.49 9.90
C ASN A 81 -1.73 -3.07 9.77
N LEU A 82 -1.21 -2.54 10.88
CA LEU A 82 -0.60 -1.21 10.89
C LEU A 82 0.77 -1.27 10.23
N TYR A 83 1.11 -0.24 9.45
CA TYR A 83 2.41 -0.10 8.83
C TYR A 83 2.97 1.32 8.95
N TYR A 84 4.28 1.40 8.80
CA TYR A 84 4.96 2.61 8.40
C TYR A 84 5.64 2.39 7.04
N GLU A 85 5.86 3.47 6.32
CA GLU A 85 6.54 3.43 5.04
C GLU A 85 7.53 4.58 4.90
N PHE A 86 8.61 4.29 4.21
CA PHE A 86 9.52 5.27 3.67
C PHE A 86 9.55 5.09 2.15
N GLY A 87 9.71 6.18 1.40
CA GLY A 87 9.85 6.07 -0.03
C GLY A 87 10.33 7.34 -0.68
N THR A 88 10.45 7.29 -2.00
CA THR A 88 10.75 8.45 -2.83
C THR A 88 9.67 8.64 -3.90
N ASN A 89 9.45 9.88 -4.29
CA ASN A 89 8.75 10.26 -5.52
C ASN A 89 9.74 10.88 -6.49
N VAL A 90 9.53 10.69 -7.80
CA VAL A 90 10.41 11.14 -8.89
C VAL A 90 11.87 10.75 -8.58
N VAL A 91 12.06 9.55 -8.04
CA VAL A 91 13.33 8.97 -7.55
C VAL A 91 14.00 9.69 -6.37
N ILE A 92 13.91 11.02 -6.26
CA ILE A 92 14.74 11.83 -5.34
C ILE A 92 13.99 12.51 -4.19
N PHE A 93 12.65 12.64 -4.24
CA PHE A 93 11.91 13.36 -3.21
C PHE A 93 11.43 12.39 -2.12
N PRO A 94 12.07 12.36 -0.93
CA PRO A 94 11.71 11.41 0.10
C PRO A 94 10.34 11.73 0.71
N TYR A 95 9.67 10.70 1.18
CA TYR A 95 8.48 10.80 2.00
C TYR A 95 8.48 9.72 3.08
N VAL A 96 7.75 10.00 4.15
CA VAL A 96 7.43 9.03 5.20
C VAL A 96 5.92 8.94 5.34
N GLY A 97 5.42 7.79 5.72
CA GLY A 97 3.99 7.57 5.88
C GLY A 97 3.66 6.51 6.91
N VAL A 98 2.40 6.50 7.32
CA VAL A 98 1.82 5.50 8.20
C VAL A 98 0.41 5.19 7.72
N GLY A 99 -0.06 3.98 8.01
CA GLY A 99 -1.40 3.59 7.64
C GLY A 99 -1.75 2.20 8.14
N PHE A 100 -2.80 1.65 7.55
CA PHE A 100 -3.22 0.29 7.80
C PHE A 100 -3.67 -0.41 6.51
N ASP A 101 -3.49 -1.73 6.47
CA ASP A 101 -4.05 -2.61 5.46
C ASP A 101 -4.89 -3.70 6.15
N TYR A 102 -6.06 -4.00 5.60
CA TYR A 102 -6.91 -5.11 6.00
C TYR A 102 -6.84 -6.20 4.93
N ALA A 103 -6.38 -7.39 5.32
CA ALA A 103 -6.15 -8.50 4.39
C ALA A 103 -7.39 -9.40 4.27
N LEU A 104 -8.20 -9.19 3.23
CA LEU A 104 -9.37 -9.99 2.89
C LEU A 104 -8.95 -11.24 2.12
N VAL A 105 -9.30 -12.42 2.63
CA VAL A 105 -9.13 -13.67 1.88
C VAL A 105 -10.38 -13.89 1.03
N LEU A 106 -10.19 -14.01 -0.28
CA LEU A 106 -11.26 -14.26 -1.25
C LEU A 106 -11.48 -15.77 -1.43
N GLN A 107 -12.64 -16.15 -1.98
CA GLN A 107 -13.02 -17.55 -2.18
C GLN A 107 -12.07 -18.34 -3.12
N ASN A 108 -11.31 -17.64 -3.95
CA ASN A 108 -10.33 -18.21 -4.87
C ASN A 108 -8.91 -18.30 -4.29
N ASN A 109 -8.76 -18.23 -2.95
CA ASN A 109 -7.49 -18.17 -2.23
C ASN A 109 -6.59 -16.96 -2.55
N GLN A 110 -7.08 -15.96 -3.28
CA GLN A 110 -6.38 -14.68 -3.38
C GLN A 110 -6.55 -13.86 -2.10
N THR A 111 -5.55 -13.04 -1.80
CA THR A 111 -5.66 -12.06 -0.71
C THR A 111 -5.76 -10.66 -1.30
N LEU A 112 -6.81 -9.93 -0.93
CA LEU A 112 -7.00 -8.53 -1.26
C LEU A 112 -6.62 -7.68 -0.04
N LEU A 113 -5.67 -6.77 -0.21
CA LEU A 113 -5.34 -5.74 0.77
C LEU A 113 -6.21 -4.51 0.52
N VAL A 114 -6.97 -4.09 1.52
CA VAL A 114 -7.76 -2.85 1.49
C VAL A 114 -7.36 -1.99 2.67
N GLY A 115 -6.97 -0.75 2.42
CA GLY A 115 -6.37 0.07 3.46
C GLY A 115 -6.46 1.55 3.21
N ALA A 116 -5.88 2.30 4.14
CA ALA A 116 -5.65 3.71 3.98
C ALA A 116 -4.35 4.12 4.68
N GLY A 117 -3.74 5.19 4.21
CA GLY A 117 -2.56 5.76 4.83
C GLY A 117 -2.40 7.23 4.53
N VAL A 118 -1.52 7.87 5.29
CA VAL A 118 -1.11 9.25 5.10
C VAL A 118 0.40 9.29 4.91
N SER A 119 0.87 10.20 4.08
CA SER A 119 2.31 10.45 3.93
C SER A 119 2.61 11.91 3.77
N ALA A 120 3.79 12.30 4.22
CA ALA A 120 4.28 13.65 4.07
C ALA A 120 5.77 13.62 3.70
N SER A 121 6.24 14.70 3.09
CA SER A 121 7.68 14.92 2.94
C SER A 121 8.32 15.12 4.34
N PRO A 122 9.58 14.75 4.56
CA PRO A 122 10.27 15.02 5.83
C PRO A 122 10.24 16.50 6.22
N LEU A 123 10.32 17.41 5.25
CA LEU A 123 10.25 18.86 5.49
C LEU A 123 8.87 19.26 6.02
N THR A 124 7.79 18.71 5.47
CA THR A 124 6.43 18.93 5.97
C THR A 124 6.28 18.41 7.40
N VAL A 125 6.84 17.23 7.70
CA VAL A 125 6.81 16.66 9.06
C VAL A 125 7.54 17.57 10.05
N LEU A 126 8.69 18.13 9.67
CA LEU A 126 9.41 19.12 10.49
C LEU A 126 8.61 20.42 10.66
N GLY A 127 7.89 20.84 9.61
CA GLY A 127 7.00 22.01 9.65
C GLY A 127 5.89 21.89 10.69
N PHE A 128 5.36 20.69 10.92
CA PHE A 128 4.30 20.46 11.91
C PHE A 128 4.69 20.86 13.35
N PHE A 129 5.97 20.92 13.70
CA PHE A 129 6.41 21.42 15.01
C PHE A 129 6.22 22.93 15.18
N PHE A 130 5.99 23.65 14.09
CA PHE A 130 5.86 25.11 14.05
C PHE A 130 4.47 25.57 13.59
N GLU A 131 3.57 24.64 13.25
CA GLU A 131 2.23 24.92 12.77
C GLU A 131 1.17 24.80 13.87
N SER A 132 0.02 25.46 13.65
CA SER A 132 -1.12 25.31 14.53
C SER A 132 -1.80 23.95 14.32
N PRO A 133 -2.45 23.38 15.35
CA PRO A 133 -3.13 22.08 15.23
C PRO A 133 -4.16 21.98 14.10
N SER A 134 -4.82 23.08 13.73
CA SER A 134 -5.80 23.12 12.64
C SER A 134 -5.15 23.02 11.26
N ALA A 135 -3.97 23.61 11.06
CA ALA A 135 -3.19 23.49 9.83
C ALA A 135 -2.69 22.06 9.63
N ILE A 136 -2.21 21.41 10.71
CA ILE A 136 -1.79 20.00 10.70
C ILE A 136 -2.95 19.10 10.26
N LEU A 137 -4.13 19.26 10.86
CA LEU A 137 -5.30 18.42 10.52
C LEU A 137 -5.70 18.56 9.04
N SER A 138 -5.73 19.78 8.52
CA SER A 138 -5.99 20.06 7.11
C SER A 138 -4.96 19.37 6.20
N SER A 139 -3.67 19.46 6.55
CA SER A 139 -2.59 18.83 5.79
C SER A 139 -2.74 17.31 5.79
N VAL A 140 -2.99 16.69 6.95
CA VAL A 140 -3.15 15.25 7.09
C VAL A 140 -4.33 14.74 6.25
N LEU A 141 -5.50 15.38 6.33
CA LEU A 141 -6.68 14.97 5.58
C LEU A 141 -6.46 15.03 4.06
N SER A 142 -5.73 16.04 3.57
CA SER A 142 -5.39 16.16 2.15
C SER A 142 -4.40 15.09 1.65
N SER A 143 -3.69 14.44 2.58
CA SER A 143 -2.67 13.43 2.29
C SER A 143 -3.17 11.98 2.43
N VAL A 144 -4.46 11.80 2.76
CA VAL A 144 -5.06 10.47 2.88
C VAL A 144 -5.10 9.80 1.50
N ARG A 145 -4.59 8.57 1.46
CA ARG A 145 -4.56 7.71 0.29
C ARG A 145 -5.28 6.41 0.63
N LEU A 146 -6.21 6.03 -0.23
CA LEU A 146 -6.86 4.73 -0.17
C LEU A 146 -6.02 3.70 -0.91
N ASN A 147 -5.91 2.51 -0.34
CA ASN A 147 -5.11 1.44 -0.89
C ASN A 147 -6.00 0.23 -1.21
N VAL A 148 -5.86 -0.33 -2.41
CA VAL A 148 -6.43 -1.61 -2.82
C VAL A 148 -5.41 -2.36 -3.65
N ALA A 149 -5.04 -3.58 -3.25
CA ALA A 149 -4.12 -4.42 -4.00
C ALA A 149 -4.41 -5.91 -3.84
N VAL A 150 -4.04 -6.68 -4.86
CA VAL A 150 -4.10 -8.14 -4.86
C VAL A 150 -2.71 -8.68 -4.54
N VAL A 151 -2.64 -9.72 -3.71
CA VAL A 151 -1.44 -10.50 -3.43
C VAL A 151 -1.48 -11.78 -4.27
N PHE A 152 -0.37 -12.10 -4.94
CA PHE A 152 -0.21 -13.30 -5.76
C PHE A 152 1.19 -13.91 -5.66
#